data_AF-T1ELP0-F1
#
_entry.id   AF-T1ELP0-F1
#
_cell.length_a   1.000
_cell.length_b   1.000
_cell.length_c   1.000
_cell.angle_alpha   90.00
_cell.angle_beta   90.00
_cell.angle_gamma   90.00
#
_symmetry.space_group_name_H-M   'P 1'
#
loop_
_entity.id
_entity.type
_entity.pdbx_description
1 polymer ?
#
loop_
_entity_poly.entity_id
_entity_poly.type
_entity_poly.pdbx_seq_one_letter_code
_entity_poly.pdbx_strand_id
1 'polypeptide(L)'
;MGERKGQNKYYPPDFDYKTHKSLSGYHGQHALRERARKLDQGILVIRFEMPYNIWCEGCNNHIGMGVRYNAEKSKIGSYYTTPIFKFRMKCHLCPNHIEIKTDPMNHDYVIICGARRKEQRWDPHENEQIVPEDKDNQKKLALDSMYKLEHASFDQSKSKSAVPRITQLLNHNASHKDDFALNQMARKIFRV
;
A
#
# COMPACT_ATOMS: atom_id res chain seq x y z
N MET A 1 -25.62 32.08 -9.31
CA MET A 1 -24.73 31.30 -8.42
C MET A 1 -23.95 32.29 -7.56
N GLY A 2 -23.90 32.11 -6.25
CA GLY A 2 -23.09 32.97 -5.38
C GLY A 2 -21.60 32.71 -5.54
N GLU A 3 -20.77 33.70 -5.24
CA GLU A 3 -19.31 33.59 -5.26
C GLU A 3 -18.80 32.55 -4.24
N ARG A 4 -17.72 31.82 -4.59
CA ARG A 4 -17.11 30.80 -3.71
C ARG A 4 -16.67 31.36 -2.36
N LYS A 5 -16.25 32.63 -2.33
CA LYS A 5 -15.85 33.37 -1.14
C LYS A 5 -16.68 34.65 -1.00
N GLY A 6 -17.99 34.51 -0.90
CA GLY A 6 -18.86 35.64 -0.61
C GLY A 6 -18.45 36.33 0.69
N GLN A 7 -18.11 37.62 0.61
CA GLN A 7 -17.74 38.45 1.76
C GLN A 7 -18.95 38.70 2.67
N ASN A 8 -20.10 38.95 2.06
CA ASN A 8 -21.37 39.19 2.75
C ASN A 8 -22.31 38.01 2.51
N LYS A 9 -22.96 37.55 3.59
CA LYS A 9 -24.05 36.57 3.53
C LYS A 9 -25.31 37.26 4.03
N TYR A 10 -26.42 37.04 3.34
CA TYR A 10 -27.71 37.50 3.82
C TYR A 10 -28.09 36.72 5.08
N TYR A 11 -28.39 37.45 6.15
CA TYR A 11 -28.98 36.92 7.38
C TYR A 11 -30.44 37.38 7.42
N PRO A 12 -31.41 36.47 7.53
CA PRO A 12 -32.81 36.82 7.70
C PRO A 12 -33.03 37.72 8.92
N PRO A 13 -34.01 38.63 8.91
CA PRO A 13 -34.30 39.52 10.05
C PRO A 13 -34.66 38.74 11.33
N ASP A 14 -35.20 37.54 11.20
CA ASP A 14 -35.55 36.65 12.32
C ASP A 14 -34.34 35.83 12.85
N PHE A 15 -33.14 36.01 12.29
CA PHE A 15 -31.96 35.22 12.67
C PHE A 15 -31.30 35.75 13.93
N ASP A 16 -31.46 35.00 15.02
CA ASP A 16 -30.73 35.20 16.27
C ASP A 16 -29.51 34.26 16.39
N TYR A 17 -28.32 34.83 16.57
CA TYR A 17 -27.09 34.03 16.72
C TYR A 17 -27.08 33.16 17.99
N LYS A 18 -27.68 33.65 19.09
CA LYS A 18 -27.69 32.93 20.38
C LYS A 18 -28.51 31.64 20.32
N THR A 19 -29.59 31.63 19.54
CA THR A 19 -30.50 30.49 19.39
C THR A 19 -30.05 29.58 18.26
N HIS A 20 -29.77 30.13 17.07
CA HIS A 20 -29.51 29.34 15.87
C HIS A 20 -28.04 28.98 15.66
N LYS A 21 -27.09 29.71 16.29
CA LYS A 21 -25.62 29.59 16.20
C LYS A 21 -25.02 29.81 14.81
N SER A 22 -25.66 29.32 13.75
CA SER A 22 -25.21 29.43 12.37
C SER A 22 -26.41 29.50 11.43
N LEU A 23 -26.21 30.11 10.25
CA LEU A 23 -27.24 30.19 9.22
C LEU A 23 -27.71 28.79 8.77
N SER A 24 -26.82 27.80 8.75
CA SER A 24 -27.19 26.40 8.47
C SER A 24 -28.14 25.84 9.55
N GLY A 25 -27.87 26.16 10.82
CA GLY A 25 -28.74 25.80 11.95
C GLY A 25 -30.13 26.46 11.88
N TYR A 26 -30.20 27.71 11.43
CA TYR A 26 -31.47 28.40 11.17
C TYR A 26 -32.31 27.70 10.09
N HIS A 27 -31.67 27.22 9.02
CA HIS A 27 -32.34 26.47 7.97
C HIS A 27 -32.53 24.97 8.29
N GLY A 28 -32.18 24.51 9.49
CA GLY A 28 -32.25 23.09 9.86
C GLY A 28 -31.33 22.18 9.04
N GLN A 29 -30.29 22.74 8.41
CA GLN A 29 -29.35 21.99 7.58
C GLN A 29 -28.04 21.75 8.31
N HIS A 30 -27.49 20.55 8.18
CA HIS A 30 -26.14 20.27 8.65
C HIS A 30 -25.09 20.91 7.72
N ALA A 31 -23.97 21.38 8.28
CA ALA A 31 -22.89 22.00 7.51
C ALA A 31 -22.30 21.08 6.44
N LEU A 32 -22.26 19.77 6.72
CA LEU A 32 -21.81 18.74 5.78
C LEU A 32 -22.93 18.19 4.85
N ARG A 33 -24.15 18.71 4.96
CA ARG A 33 -25.33 18.35 4.14
C ARG A 33 -25.49 16.83 4.01
N GLU A 34 -25.62 16.33 2.78
CA GLU A 34 -25.82 14.91 2.44
C GLU A 34 -24.75 13.98 3.01
N ARG A 35 -23.51 14.46 3.20
CA ARG A 35 -22.43 13.63 3.76
C ARG A 35 -22.70 13.22 5.21
N ALA A 36 -23.47 14.03 5.93
CA ALA A 36 -23.85 13.79 7.32
C ALA A 36 -25.25 13.18 7.46
N ARG A 37 -25.84 12.62 6.38
CA ARG A 37 -27.17 12.00 6.44
C ARG A 37 -27.28 10.86 7.47
N LYS A 38 -26.17 10.18 7.78
CA LYS A 38 -26.11 9.08 8.76
C LYS A 38 -25.34 9.45 10.03
N LEU A 39 -25.27 10.74 10.36
CA LEU A 39 -24.50 11.21 11.51
C LEU A 39 -25.04 10.69 12.84
N ASP A 40 -26.36 10.45 12.93
CA ASP A 40 -27.01 9.85 14.12
C ASP A 40 -26.47 8.45 14.43
N GLN A 41 -25.97 7.74 13.41
CA GLN A 41 -25.34 6.42 13.52
C GLN A 41 -23.81 6.52 13.70
N GLY A 42 -23.27 7.74 13.82
CA GLY A 42 -21.82 7.99 13.85
C GLY A 42 -21.11 7.77 12.51
N ILE A 43 -21.86 7.71 11.41
CA ILE A 43 -21.34 7.42 10.07
C ILE A 43 -21.27 8.69 9.24
N LEU A 44 -20.07 9.00 8.75
CA LEU A 44 -19.82 10.12 7.84
C LEU A 44 -19.42 9.61 6.46
N VAL A 45 -20.07 10.11 5.40
CA VAL A 45 -19.66 9.79 4.02
C VAL A 45 -18.50 10.69 3.62
N ILE A 46 -17.36 10.08 3.30
CA ILE A 46 -16.14 10.77 2.86
C ILE A 46 -15.67 10.25 1.50
N ARG A 47 -14.82 11.03 0.82
CA ARG A 47 -14.07 10.54 -0.33
C ARG A 47 -12.78 9.89 0.17
N PHE A 48 -12.62 8.59 -0.07
CA PHE A 48 -11.49 7.80 0.39
C PHE A 48 -10.70 7.29 -0.83
N GLU A 49 -9.38 7.40 -0.79
CA GLU A 49 -8.49 6.90 -1.83
C GLU A 49 -7.88 5.58 -1.37
N MET A 50 -7.84 4.57 -2.24
CA MET A 50 -7.29 3.27 -1.87
C MET A 50 -5.78 3.36 -1.56
N PRO A 51 -5.33 2.93 -0.37
CA PRO A 51 -3.94 3.12 0.07
C PRO A 51 -2.95 2.19 -0.62
N TYR A 52 -3.40 1.04 -1.13
CA TYR A 52 -2.58 0.07 -1.85
C TYR A 52 -3.43 -0.71 -2.85
N ASN A 53 -2.76 -1.46 -3.73
CA ASN A 53 -3.39 -2.34 -4.69
C ASN A 53 -4.11 -3.50 -3.99
N ILE A 54 -5.36 -3.76 -4.37
CA ILE A 54 -6.17 -4.83 -3.79
C ILE A 54 -6.86 -5.66 -4.87
N TRP A 55 -7.19 -6.91 -4.53
CA TRP A 55 -8.04 -7.80 -5.30
C TRP A 55 -9.40 -7.88 -4.60
N CYS A 56 -10.48 -7.57 -5.29
CA CYS A 56 -11.82 -7.72 -4.70
C CYS A 56 -12.21 -9.20 -4.67
N GLU A 57 -12.66 -9.71 -3.51
CA GLU A 57 -13.06 -11.12 -3.38
C GLU A 57 -14.35 -11.47 -4.13
N GLY A 58 -15.20 -10.47 -4.41
CA GLY A 58 -16.49 -10.69 -5.06
C GLY A 58 -16.39 -10.84 -6.59
N CYS A 59 -15.52 -10.07 -7.24
CA CYS A 59 -15.37 -10.08 -8.71
C CYS A 59 -13.96 -10.43 -9.19
N ASN A 60 -13.02 -10.69 -8.28
CA ASN A 60 -11.59 -10.97 -8.55
C ASN A 60 -10.89 -9.94 -9.43
N ASN A 61 -11.46 -8.75 -9.59
CA ASN A 61 -10.85 -7.66 -10.34
C ASN A 61 -9.89 -6.85 -9.46
N HIS A 62 -8.84 -6.35 -10.10
CA HIS A 62 -7.84 -5.52 -9.48
C HIS A 62 -8.36 -4.08 -9.28
N ILE A 63 -8.19 -3.55 -8.07
CA ILE A 63 -8.39 -2.14 -7.75
C ILE A 63 -7.03 -1.52 -7.49
N GLY A 64 -6.68 -0.54 -8.31
CA GLY A 64 -5.43 0.18 -8.18
C GLY A 64 -5.36 1.08 -6.94
N MET A 65 -4.15 1.31 -6.47
CA MET A 65 -3.84 2.38 -5.51
C MET A 65 -4.33 3.73 -6.05
N GLY A 66 -4.90 4.57 -5.18
CA GLY A 66 -5.39 5.90 -5.54
C GLY A 66 -6.80 5.94 -6.14
N VAL A 67 -7.45 4.80 -6.40
CA VAL A 67 -8.85 4.78 -6.84
C VAL A 67 -9.75 5.38 -5.75
N ARG A 68 -10.63 6.30 -6.14
CA ARG A 68 -11.47 7.10 -5.24
C ARG A 68 -12.84 6.48 -5.03
N TYR A 69 -13.24 6.29 -3.79
CA TYR A 69 -14.55 5.78 -3.40
C TYR A 69 -15.29 6.76 -2.48
N ASN A 70 -16.62 6.71 -2.53
CA ASN A 70 -17.44 7.23 -1.45
C ASN A 70 -17.48 6.17 -0.35
N ALA A 71 -16.84 6.44 0.78
CA ALA A 71 -16.73 5.51 1.89
C ALA A 71 -17.51 6.01 3.10
N GLU A 72 -18.13 5.08 3.80
CA GLU A 72 -18.75 5.29 5.10
C GLU A 72 -17.68 5.18 6.19
N LYS A 73 -17.30 6.31 6.77
CA LYS A 73 -16.36 6.40 7.89
C LYS A 73 -17.12 6.23 9.20
N SER A 74 -16.71 5.25 9.99
CA SER A 74 -17.21 4.97 11.34
C SER A 74 -16.03 4.87 12.32
N LYS A 75 -16.23 5.27 13.59
CA LYS A 75 -15.25 5.05 14.66
C LYS A 75 -15.60 3.74 15.37
N ILE A 76 -14.67 2.78 15.42
CA ILE A 76 -14.89 1.48 16.07
C ILE A 76 -14.30 1.45 17.47
N GLY A 77 -13.12 2.06 17.65
CA GLY A 77 -12.40 2.00 18.92
C GLY A 77 -11.27 3.02 18.97
N SER A 78 -10.31 2.79 19.86
CA SER A 78 -9.11 3.62 20.01
C SER A 78 -7.90 2.75 20.33
N TYR A 79 -6.76 3.11 19.75
CA TYR A 79 -5.44 2.64 20.13
C TYR A 79 -4.82 3.69 21.06
N TYR A 80 -4.83 3.40 22.37
CA TYR A 80 -4.56 4.39 23.42
C TYR A 80 -5.45 5.63 23.24
N THR A 81 -4.87 6.79 22.89
CA THR A 81 -5.58 8.06 22.64
C THR A 81 -6.02 8.22 21.18
N THR A 82 -5.48 7.43 20.24
CA THR A 82 -5.72 7.60 18.80
C THR A 82 -6.96 6.81 18.36
N PRO A 83 -7.98 7.42 17.73
CA PRO A 83 -9.17 6.71 17.28
C PRO A 83 -8.87 5.78 16.10
N ILE A 84 -9.44 4.57 16.14
CA ILE A 84 -9.43 3.62 15.02
C ILE A 84 -10.69 3.83 14.19
N PHE A 85 -10.50 4.14 12.91
CA PHE A 85 -11.58 4.31 11.95
C PHE A 85 -11.74 3.08 11.07
N LYS A 86 -13.00 2.75 10.78
CA LYS A 86 -13.37 1.81 9.73
C LYS A 86 -14.02 2.53 8.56
N PHE A 87 -13.61 2.14 7.37
CA PHE A 87 -14.15 2.60 6.10
C PHE A 87 -14.85 1.44 5.42
N ARG A 88 -16.14 1.60 5.16
CA ARG A 88 -16.94 0.67 4.37
C ARG A 88 -17.25 1.30 3.02
N MET A 89 -16.96 0.60 1.93
CA MET A 89 -17.20 1.09 0.57
C MET A 89 -17.64 -0.04 -0.35
N LYS A 90 -18.35 0.30 -1.43
CA LYS A 90 -18.77 -0.66 -2.46
C LYS A 90 -17.71 -0.75 -3.55
N CYS A 91 -17.51 -1.95 -4.08
CA CYS A 91 -16.72 -2.13 -5.30
C CYS A 91 -17.42 -1.43 -6.49
N HIS A 92 -16.64 -0.97 -7.46
CA HIS A 92 -17.16 -0.29 -8.66
C HIS A 92 -17.78 -1.28 -9.67
N LEU A 93 -17.35 -2.55 -9.65
CA LEU A 93 -17.80 -3.60 -10.58
C LEU A 93 -18.83 -4.56 -9.97
N CYS A 94 -18.93 -4.65 -8.65
CA CYS A 94 -19.78 -5.63 -7.99
C CYS A 94 -20.46 -5.05 -6.75
N PRO A 95 -21.58 -5.64 -6.28
CA PRO A 95 -22.28 -5.18 -5.08
C PRO A 95 -21.56 -5.52 -3.77
N ASN A 96 -20.37 -6.13 -3.84
CA ASN A 96 -19.59 -6.50 -2.66
C ASN A 96 -19.10 -5.25 -1.91
N HIS A 97 -19.04 -5.36 -0.58
CA HIS A 97 -18.56 -4.30 0.28
C HIS A 97 -17.15 -4.64 0.78
N ILE A 98 -16.27 -3.65 0.71
CA ILE A 98 -14.91 -3.74 1.21
C ILE A 98 -14.86 -2.97 2.52
N GLU A 99 -14.33 -3.60 3.57
CA GLU A 99 -14.14 -3.01 4.89
C GLU A 99 -12.66 -2.92 5.23
N ILE A 100 -12.19 -1.70 5.52
CA ILE A 100 -10.79 -1.40 5.83
C ILE A 100 -10.75 -0.66 7.17
N LYS A 101 -9.80 -1.01 8.05
CA LYS A 101 -9.51 -0.27 9.29
C LYS A 101 -8.13 0.38 9.27
N THR A 102 -8.00 1.49 9.99
CA THR A 102 -6.69 2.07 10.31
C THR A 102 -5.99 1.25 11.37
N ASP A 103 -4.68 1.02 11.22
CA ASP A 103 -3.82 0.46 12.24
C ASP A 103 -2.76 1.49 12.68
N PRO A 104 -2.98 2.21 13.80
CA PRO A 104 -2.04 3.22 14.29
C PRO A 104 -0.69 2.66 14.72
N MET A 105 -0.58 1.37 15.06
CA MET A 105 0.68 0.76 15.51
C MET A 105 1.69 0.65 14.37
N ASN A 106 1.23 0.24 13.19
CA ASN A 106 2.07 0.01 12.01
C ASN A 106 2.00 1.16 10.99
N HIS A 107 1.28 2.25 11.31
CA HIS A 107 0.96 3.34 10.38
C HIS A 107 0.35 2.88 9.05
N ASP A 108 -0.40 1.77 9.08
CA ASP A 108 -0.88 1.07 7.90
C ASP A 108 -2.41 0.92 7.93
N TYR A 109 -2.98 0.43 6.83
CA TYR A 109 -4.39 0.05 6.77
C TYR A 109 -4.52 -1.46 6.66
N VAL A 110 -5.46 -2.03 7.42
CA VAL A 110 -5.73 -3.48 7.42
C VAL A 110 -7.10 -3.74 6.82
N ILE A 111 -7.16 -4.63 5.83
CA ILE A 111 -8.43 -5.08 5.26
C ILE A 111 -9.07 -6.06 6.25
N ILE A 112 -10.33 -5.84 6.57
CA ILE A 112 -11.12 -6.75 7.42
C ILE A 112 -11.85 -7.78 6.55
N CYS A 113 -12.49 -7.32 5.47
CA CYS A 113 -13.39 -8.13 4.65
C CYS A 113 -13.52 -7.58 3.22
N GLY A 114 -13.76 -8.47 2.25
CA GLY A 114 -14.24 -8.14 0.91
C GLY A 114 -13.15 -7.82 -0.10
N ALA A 115 -11.89 -7.83 0.34
CA ALA A 115 -10.73 -7.69 -0.52
C ALA A 115 -9.48 -8.32 0.11
N ARG A 116 -8.53 -8.64 -0.76
CA ARG A 116 -7.20 -9.13 -0.40
C ARG A 116 -6.15 -8.12 -0.87
N ARG A 117 -5.17 -7.81 -0.02
CA ARG A 117 -4.05 -6.94 -0.39
C ARG A 117 -3.22 -7.64 -1.46
N LYS A 118 -2.86 -6.92 -2.53
CA LYS A 118 -1.85 -7.41 -3.46
C LYS A 118 -0.50 -7.27 -2.76
N GLU A 119 0.13 -8.39 -2.42
CA GLU A 119 1.50 -8.41 -1.92
C GLU A 119 2.40 -7.91 -3.05
N GLN A 120 3.04 -6.75 -2.84
CA GLN A 120 4.08 -6.21 -3.73
C GLN A 120 5.35 -5.89 -2.94
N ARG A 121 5.41 -6.34 -1.68
CA ARG A 121 6.63 -6.24 -0.90
C ARG A 121 7.64 -7.15 -1.58
N TRP A 122 8.76 -6.56 -1.99
CA TRP A 122 9.88 -7.30 -2.55
C TRP A 122 10.36 -8.27 -1.48
N ASP A 123 10.23 -9.57 -1.74
CA ASP A 123 10.90 -10.58 -0.93
C ASP A 123 12.31 -10.80 -1.51
N PRO A 124 13.37 -10.41 -0.77
CA PRO A 124 14.74 -10.66 -1.20
C PRO A 124 15.06 -12.15 -1.39
N HIS A 125 14.35 -13.04 -0.69
CA HIS A 125 14.59 -14.49 -0.76
C HIS A 125 14.05 -15.12 -2.05
N GLU A 126 12.95 -14.60 -2.60
CA GLU A 126 12.32 -15.14 -3.82
C GLU A 126 13.16 -14.87 -5.09
N ASN A 127 14.04 -13.87 -5.08
CA ASN A 127 14.83 -13.46 -6.25
C ASN A 127 16.30 -13.89 -6.21
N GLU A 128 16.66 -14.83 -5.34
CA GLU A 128 18.05 -15.30 -5.16
C GLU A 128 19.07 -14.17 -4.88
N GLN A 129 18.59 -13.01 -4.40
CA GLN A 129 19.47 -11.91 -4.03
C GLN A 129 20.12 -12.18 -2.68
N ILE A 130 21.35 -11.68 -2.52
CA ILE A 130 22.06 -11.76 -1.24
C ILE A 130 21.36 -10.84 -0.26
N VAL A 131 20.48 -11.41 0.56
CA VAL A 131 19.77 -10.69 1.61
C VAL A 131 20.80 -10.28 2.66
N PRO A 132 20.84 -9.00 3.08
CA PRO A 132 21.61 -8.59 4.25
C PRO A 132 21.15 -9.44 5.45
N GLU A 133 22.10 -9.93 6.24
CA GLU A 133 21.77 -10.76 7.39
C GLU A 133 20.82 -10.05 8.35
N ASP A 134 19.91 -10.82 8.95
CA ASP A 134 18.97 -10.32 9.96
C ASP A 134 19.69 -9.58 11.08
N LYS A 135 19.03 -8.56 11.63
CA LYS A 135 19.57 -7.76 12.75
C LYS A 135 20.01 -8.62 13.94
N ASP A 136 19.35 -9.74 14.17
CA ASP A 136 19.70 -10.65 15.25
C ASP A 136 20.94 -11.49 14.93
N ASN A 137 21.17 -11.85 13.66
CA ASN A 137 22.41 -12.48 13.23
C ASN A 137 23.58 -11.50 13.29
N GLN A 138 23.38 -10.24 12.90
CA GLN A 138 24.37 -9.17 13.10
C GLN A 138 24.76 -8.99 14.57
N LYS A 139 23.78 -9.00 15.48
CA LYS A 139 24.07 -8.94 16.93
C LYS A 139 24.88 -10.14 17.39
N LYS A 140 24.55 -11.35 16.95
CA LYS A 140 25.29 -12.57 17.29
C LYS A 140 26.73 -12.51 16.76
N LEU A 141 26.94 -12.07 15.53
CA LEU A 141 28.28 -11.87 14.96
C LEU A 141 29.11 -10.81 15.71
N ALA A 142 28.46 -9.82 16.30
CA ALA A 142 29.13 -8.78 17.08
C ALA A 142 29.47 -9.23 18.51
N LEU A 143 28.58 -10.01 19.14
CA LEU A 143 28.69 -10.41 20.55
C LEU A 143 29.47 -11.71 20.74
N ASP A 144 29.37 -12.66 19.82
CA ASP A 144 29.97 -13.99 19.93
C ASP A 144 31.11 -14.17 18.91
N SER A 145 32.33 -14.31 19.43
CA SER A 145 33.54 -14.51 18.62
C SER A 145 33.60 -15.88 17.95
N MET A 146 33.02 -16.93 18.56
CA MET A 146 33.00 -18.27 17.99
C MET A 146 32.03 -18.35 16.82
N TYR A 147 30.82 -17.82 17.00
CA TYR A 147 29.82 -17.72 15.93
C TYR A 147 30.34 -16.95 14.70
N LYS A 148 31.10 -15.88 14.93
CA LYS A 148 31.76 -15.12 13.86
C LYS A 148 32.79 -15.93 13.08
N LEU A 149 33.60 -16.75 13.76
CA LEU A 149 34.58 -17.61 13.10
C LEU A 149 33.90 -18.70 12.27
N GLU A 150 32.83 -19.30 12.79
CA GLU A 150 32.04 -20.31 12.06
C GLU A 150 31.38 -19.73 10.81
N HIS A 151 30.77 -18.53 10.92
CA HIS A 151 30.20 -17.82 9.78
C HIS A 151 31.26 -17.51 8.72
N ALA A 152 32.42 -16.99 9.13
CA ALA A 152 33.52 -16.70 8.19
C ALA A 152 34.03 -17.95 7.47
N SER A 153 34.11 -19.10 8.17
CA SER A 153 34.46 -20.38 7.57
C SER A 153 33.41 -20.84 6.55
N PHE A 154 32.13 -20.71 6.89
CA PHE A 154 31.02 -21.06 6.01
C PHE A 154 30.99 -20.18 4.76
N ASP A 155 31.22 -18.88 4.89
CA ASP A 155 31.32 -17.96 3.76
C ASP A 155 32.51 -18.29 2.86
N GLN A 156 33.64 -18.68 3.44
CA GLN A 156 34.78 -19.16 2.67
C GLN A 156 34.44 -20.46 1.91
N SER A 157 33.69 -21.38 2.51
CA SER A 157 33.25 -22.61 1.84
C SER A 157 32.27 -22.33 0.69
N LYS A 158 31.30 -21.42 0.90
CA LYS A 158 30.36 -20.95 -0.13
C LYS A 158 31.11 -20.31 -1.29
N SER A 159 32.05 -19.40 -1.02
CA SER A 159 32.84 -18.76 -2.07
C SER A 159 33.61 -19.80 -2.91
N LYS A 160 34.29 -20.76 -2.27
CA LYS A 160 34.98 -21.86 -2.97
C LYS A 160 34.03 -22.70 -3.83
N SER A 161 32.82 -22.98 -3.33
CA SER A 161 31.81 -23.73 -4.09
C SER A 161 31.28 -22.96 -5.31
N ALA A 162 31.25 -21.62 -5.23
CA ALA A 162 30.77 -20.75 -6.30
C ALA A 162 31.82 -20.50 -7.40
N VAL A 163 33.12 -20.54 -7.07
CA VAL A 163 34.24 -20.37 -8.02
C VAL A 163 34.10 -21.20 -9.30
N PRO A 164 33.85 -22.53 -9.28
CA PRO A 164 33.75 -23.32 -10.52
C PRO A 164 32.57 -22.89 -11.41
N ARG A 165 31.46 -22.47 -10.80
CA ARG A 165 30.31 -21.93 -11.56
C ARG A 165 30.67 -20.61 -12.23
N ILE A 166 31.37 -19.72 -11.52
CA ILE A 166 31.81 -18.43 -12.05
C ILE A 166 32.83 -18.63 -13.18
N THR A 167 33.78 -19.55 -13.04
CA THR A 167 34.77 -19.84 -14.10
C THR A 167 34.11 -20.42 -15.35
N GLN A 168 33.11 -21.29 -15.20
CA GLN A 168 32.31 -21.79 -16.32
C GLN A 168 31.59 -20.65 -17.06
N LEU A 169 30.96 -19.72 -16.31
CA LEU A 169 30.30 -18.55 -16.89
C LEU A 169 31.28 -17.63 -17.61
N LEU A 170 32.46 -17.40 -17.04
CA LEU A 170 33.53 -16.61 -17.67
C LEU A 170 34.03 -17.27 -18.96
N ASN A 171 34.24 -18.58 -18.96
CA ASN A 171 34.64 -19.34 -20.14
C ASN A 171 33.56 -19.29 -21.23
N HIS A 172 32.30 -19.43 -20.85
CA HIS A 172 31.18 -19.30 -21.76
C HIS A 172 31.14 -17.90 -22.37
N ASN A 173 31.23 -16.85 -21.55
CA ASN A 173 31.23 -15.46 -22.03
C ASN A 173 32.46 -15.15 -22.91
N ALA A 174 33.61 -15.74 -22.61
CA ALA A 174 34.80 -15.60 -23.46
C ALA A 174 34.61 -16.14 -24.88
N SER A 175 33.79 -17.18 -25.07
CA SER A 175 33.43 -17.68 -26.39
C SER A 175 32.53 -16.73 -27.18
N HIS A 176 31.81 -15.84 -26.47
CA HIS A 176 30.92 -14.85 -27.07
C HIS A 176 31.60 -13.50 -27.39
N LYS A 177 32.94 -13.42 -27.34
CA LYS A 177 33.67 -12.17 -27.59
C LYS A 177 33.66 -11.70 -29.04
N ASP A 178 33.48 -12.63 -29.99
CA ASP A 178 33.44 -12.29 -31.42
C ASP A 178 31.99 -12.09 -31.89
N ASP A 179 31.51 -10.87 -31.70
CA ASP A 179 30.16 -10.46 -32.09
C ASP A 179 29.89 -10.68 -33.59
N PHE A 180 30.90 -10.55 -34.46
CA PHE A 180 30.71 -10.67 -35.90
C PHE A 180 30.45 -12.12 -36.31
N ALA A 181 31.25 -13.06 -35.81
CA ALA A 181 31.08 -14.48 -36.10
C ALA A 181 29.74 -15.02 -35.58
N LEU A 182 29.33 -14.63 -34.37
CA LEU A 182 28.04 -15.02 -33.78
C LEU A 182 26.87 -14.46 -34.58
N ASN A 183 26.92 -13.18 -34.97
CA ASN A 183 25.91 -12.56 -35.81
C ASN A 183 25.83 -13.21 -37.20
N GLN A 184 26.97 -13.63 -37.76
CA GLN A 184 27.00 -14.36 -39.02
C GLN A 184 26.32 -15.73 -38.91
N MET A 185 26.60 -16.48 -37.84
CA MET A 185 25.94 -17.77 -37.58
C MET A 185 24.43 -17.60 -37.36
N ALA A 186 24.02 -16.62 -36.55
CA ALA A 186 22.61 -16.32 -36.34
C ALA A 186 21.91 -15.95 -37.65
N ARG A 187 22.52 -15.09 -38.48
CA ARG A 187 21.96 -14.72 -39.79
C ARG A 187 21.83 -15.92 -40.73
N LYS A 188 22.74 -16.90 -40.69
CA LYS A 188 22.61 -18.14 -41.48
C LYS A 188 21.44 -19.02 -41.03
N ILE A 189 21.11 -19.02 -39.74
CA ILE A 189 19.98 -19.78 -39.19
C ILE A 189 18.64 -19.13 -39.54
N PHE A 190 18.57 -17.80 -39.50
CA PHE A 190 17.31 -17.06 -39.70
C PHE A 190 17.05 -16.59 -41.14
N ARG A 191 18.04 -16.58 -42.02
CA ARG A 191 17.85 -16.32 -43.46
C ARG A 191 17.63 -17.64 -44.18
N VAL A 192 16.36 -18.02 -44.31
CA VAL A 192 15.84 -18.82 -45.43
C VAL A 192 15.63 -17.87 -46.61
#